data_AF-A0A094A155-F1
#
_entry.id   AF-A0A094A155-F1
#
_cell.length_a   1.000
_cell.length_b   1.000
_cell.length_c   1.000
_cell.angle_alpha   90.00
_cell.angle_beta   90.00
_cell.angle_gamma   90.00
#
_symmetry.space_group_name_H-M   'P 1'
#
loop_
_entity.id
_entity.type
_entity.pdbx_description
1 polymer ?
#
loop_
_entity_poly.entity_id
_entity_poly.type
_entity_poly.pdbx_seq_one_letter_code
_entity_poly.pdbx_strand_id
1 'polypeptide(L)'
;MAPRGLKIVPVKVDKEGMLATGPGGLKDVLENWDTQKGKRPHLMYTITIGQNPTSGILSVERRKEIYSICSEYDIVIIEDDPYWHLQYPSAVSSEASARNLSHPAPVSTKSSAQKSSGFPFLDSLVPSYLSIDTDGRVVRLDTFSKSIAPGCRLGWVTAQPNLIERLLRVTEGTTQAPSGFVQAMVAQVIMEPQSKDPKSGPSGWKVDGWVRWLEGLRGSYERRMQIMSTVLEEGRFTIQQNLTVNEEDVEWAVVKKAEMYNFSWPRGGMFLWLQYNFASHPLSREVEGPRLAKALWFWLTRKPYLALVSPGQQFEAVDGSVGLDGWRYARICFAAVKEEDVQAVSARYTKGVESFWHLTNVKSIKGIEAWAASEQREMEDVANLGVGWAC
;
A
#
# COMPACT_ATOMS: atom_id res chain seq x y z
N MET A 1 6.85 -6.95 -18.27
CA MET A 1 8.10 -7.74 -18.36
C MET A 1 7.86 -9.03 -17.60
N ALA A 2 7.90 -10.19 -18.25
CA ALA A 2 7.95 -11.45 -17.50
C ALA A 2 9.22 -11.47 -16.63
N PRO A 3 9.19 -12.01 -15.41
CA PRO A 3 10.40 -12.14 -14.59
C PRO A 3 11.47 -12.87 -15.40
N ARG A 4 12.73 -12.41 -15.30
CA ARG A 4 13.92 -12.94 -16.01
C ARG A 4 14.28 -14.38 -15.58
N GLY A 5 13.34 -15.32 -15.67
CA GLY A 5 13.47 -16.69 -15.15
C GLY A 5 13.43 -16.80 -13.62
N LEU A 6 13.03 -15.75 -12.89
CA LEU A 6 12.89 -15.80 -11.43
C LEU A 6 11.60 -16.50 -11.03
N LYS A 7 11.72 -17.52 -10.18
CA LYS A 7 10.57 -18.18 -9.56
C LYS A 7 10.18 -17.44 -8.29
N ILE A 8 8.94 -16.96 -8.24
CA ILE A 8 8.39 -16.27 -7.07
C ILE A 8 7.77 -17.30 -6.14
N VAL A 9 8.07 -17.18 -4.85
CA VAL A 9 7.50 -18.03 -3.80
C VAL A 9 6.75 -17.11 -2.84
N PRO A 10 5.42 -17.20 -2.77
CA PRO A 10 4.64 -16.36 -1.86
C PRO A 10 4.85 -16.79 -0.41
N VAL A 11 4.96 -15.81 0.47
CA VAL A 11 4.86 -15.97 1.93
C VAL A 11 3.59 -15.29 2.38
N LYS A 12 2.82 -15.93 3.26
CA LYS A 12 1.57 -15.36 3.75
C LYS A 12 1.83 -14.08 4.56
N VAL A 13 0.83 -13.21 4.54
CA VAL A 13 0.83 -11.94 5.26
C VAL A 13 -0.35 -11.88 6.24
N ASP A 14 -0.14 -11.23 7.39
CA ASP A 14 -1.17 -10.85 8.35
C ASP A 14 -1.30 -9.32 8.43
N LYS A 15 -1.95 -8.81 9.48
CA LYS A 15 -2.14 -7.36 9.69
C LYS A 15 -0.83 -6.60 9.97
N GLU A 16 0.22 -7.27 10.43
CA GLU A 16 1.55 -6.68 10.63
C GLU A 16 2.45 -6.84 9.39
N GLY A 17 2.08 -7.70 8.45
CA GLY A 17 2.82 -7.93 7.20
C GLY A 17 3.26 -9.38 7.07
N MET A 18 4.48 -9.61 6.58
CA MET A 18 4.98 -10.98 6.35
C MET A 18 4.95 -11.82 7.63
N LEU A 19 4.41 -13.03 7.53
CA LEU A 19 4.43 -14.01 8.61
C LEU A 19 5.83 -14.63 8.74
N ALA A 20 6.42 -14.54 9.93
CA ALA A 20 7.69 -15.19 10.23
C ALA A 20 7.53 -16.71 10.33
N THR A 21 6.53 -17.16 11.10
CA THR A 21 6.29 -18.56 11.46
C THR A 21 4.83 -18.96 11.24
N GLY A 22 4.52 -20.25 11.41
CA GLY A 22 3.19 -20.82 11.19
C GLY A 22 2.91 -21.19 9.72
N PRO A 23 1.75 -21.81 9.44
CA PRO A 23 1.46 -22.37 8.11
C PRO A 23 1.45 -21.33 6.99
N GLY A 24 2.41 -21.42 6.06
CA GLY A 24 2.66 -20.49 4.97
C GLY A 24 3.52 -19.27 5.33
N GLY A 25 4.05 -19.20 6.56
CA GLY A 25 5.04 -18.22 6.97
C GLY A 25 6.44 -18.52 6.39
N LEU A 26 7.36 -17.56 6.52
CA LEU A 26 8.69 -17.66 5.91
C LEU A 26 9.44 -18.93 6.35
N LYS A 27 9.43 -19.23 7.65
CA LYS A 27 10.10 -20.42 8.18
C LYS A 27 9.48 -21.71 7.64
N ASP A 28 8.16 -21.82 7.62
CA ASP A 28 7.45 -22.99 7.09
C ASP A 28 7.75 -23.22 5.61
N VAL A 29 7.77 -22.15 4.81
CA VAL A 29 8.14 -22.20 3.38
C VAL A 29 9.56 -22.70 3.16
N LEU A 30 10.50 -22.33 4.03
CA LEU A 30 11.92 -22.69 3.92
C LEU A 30 12.22 -24.09 4.46
N GLU A 31 11.61 -24.48 5.59
CA GLU A 31 11.75 -25.80 6.21
C GLU A 31 11.13 -26.90 5.35
N ASN A 32 9.93 -26.64 4.81
CA ASN A 32 9.18 -27.61 4.03
C ASN A 32 9.38 -27.42 2.51
N TRP A 33 10.55 -26.90 2.11
CA TRP A 33 10.83 -26.62 0.70
C TRP A 33 10.90 -27.91 -0.14
N ASP A 34 9.98 -28.04 -1.09
CA ASP A 34 9.97 -29.12 -2.06
C ASP A 34 11.09 -28.93 -3.09
N THR A 35 12.12 -29.77 -3.03
CA THR A 35 13.28 -29.70 -3.92
C THR A 35 12.95 -29.97 -5.39
N GLN A 36 11.81 -30.62 -5.69
CA GLN A 36 11.33 -30.77 -7.06
C GLN A 36 10.92 -29.42 -7.68
N LYS A 37 10.64 -28.41 -6.85
CA LYS A 37 10.36 -27.02 -7.29
C LYS A 37 11.64 -26.24 -7.61
N GLY A 38 12.82 -26.83 -7.45
CA GLY A 38 14.12 -26.20 -7.69
C GLY A 38 14.88 -25.89 -6.40
N LYS A 39 15.91 -25.05 -6.51
CA LYS A 39 16.70 -24.61 -5.34
C LYS A 39 15.82 -23.82 -4.37
N ARG A 40 16.09 -23.97 -3.07
CA ARG A 40 15.45 -23.18 -2.02
C ARG A 40 15.63 -21.68 -2.30
N PRO A 41 14.62 -20.83 -2.03
CA PRO A 41 14.78 -19.39 -2.09
C PRO A 41 15.98 -18.94 -1.25
N HIS A 42 16.73 -17.97 -1.77
CA HIS A 42 17.90 -17.36 -1.12
C HIS A 42 17.85 -15.82 -1.17
N LEU A 43 16.71 -15.26 -1.60
CA LEU A 43 16.45 -13.84 -1.67
C LEU A 43 15.01 -13.58 -1.24
N MET A 44 14.84 -12.63 -0.31
CA MET A 44 13.54 -12.17 0.17
C MET A 44 13.35 -10.71 -0.27
N TYR A 45 12.20 -10.39 -0.85
CA TYR A 45 11.79 -9.01 -1.13
C TYR A 45 10.71 -8.59 -0.12
N THR A 46 10.86 -7.42 0.47
CA THR A 46 9.90 -6.90 1.45
C THR A 46 9.83 -5.38 1.40
N ILE A 47 8.62 -4.85 1.62
CA ILE A 47 8.36 -3.44 1.88
C ILE A 47 7.89 -3.37 3.33
N THR A 48 8.64 -2.69 4.21
CA THR A 48 8.43 -2.83 5.66
C THR A 48 7.56 -1.74 6.26
N ILE A 49 7.51 -0.58 5.60
CA ILE A 49 6.71 0.58 5.99
C ILE A 49 5.74 0.93 4.89
N GLY A 50 4.44 0.89 5.19
CA GLY A 50 3.40 1.22 4.22
C GLY A 50 3.41 0.26 3.05
N GLN A 51 3.43 -1.05 3.34
CA GLN A 51 3.56 -2.13 2.37
C GLN A 51 2.64 -1.89 1.15
N ASN A 52 3.16 -2.02 -0.06
CA ASN A 52 2.34 -1.92 -1.26
C ASN A 52 1.83 -3.32 -1.64
N PRO A 53 0.51 -3.61 -1.56
CA PRO A 53 -0.60 -2.67 -1.43
C PRO A 53 -1.26 -2.53 -0.04
N THR A 54 -0.86 -3.36 0.94
CA THR A 54 -1.61 -3.60 2.20
C THR A 54 -1.54 -2.49 3.24
N SER A 55 -0.63 -1.52 3.10
CA SER A 55 -0.37 -0.36 3.98
C SER A 55 0.12 -0.68 5.41
N GLY A 56 0.40 -1.95 5.69
CA GLY A 56 0.90 -2.41 6.99
C GLY A 56 2.30 -1.88 7.33
N ILE A 57 2.62 -1.92 8.63
CA ILE A 57 3.98 -1.71 9.16
C ILE A 57 4.41 -2.99 9.87
N LEU A 58 5.57 -3.49 9.48
CA LEU A 58 6.21 -4.63 10.14
C LEU A 58 6.84 -4.17 11.46
N SER A 59 6.38 -4.76 12.57
CA SER A 59 6.88 -4.47 13.92
C SER A 59 8.37 -4.80 14.05
N VAL A 60 9.04 -4.18 15.03
CA VAL A 60 10.48 -4.42 15.27
C VAL A 60 10.73 -5.86 15.71
N GLU A 61 9.81 -6.41 16.50
CA GLU A 61 9.81 -7.78 16.97
C GLU A 61 9.71 -8.75 15.78
N ARG A 62 8.74 -8.55 14.89
CA ARG A 62 8.58 -9.37 13.68
C ARG A 62 9.78 -9.25 12.74
N ARG A 63 10.39 -8.06 12.61
CA ARG A 63 11.64 -7.88 11.85
C ARG A 63 12.77 -8.71 12.43
N LYS A 64 12.95 -8.72 13.75
CA LYS A 64 14.01 -9.53 14.40
C LYS A 64 13.78 -11.03 14.19
N GLU A 65 12.53 -11.49 14.28
CA GLU A 65 12.18 -12.89 14.00
C GLU A 65 12.50 -13.28 12.55
N ILE A 66 12.06 -12.47 11.58
CA ILE A 66 12.33 -12.69 10.16
C ILE A 66 13.83 -12.63 9.87
N TYR A 67 14.54 -11.65 10.45
CA TYR A 67 15.99 -11.54 10.30
C TYR A 67 16.71 -12.79 10.81
N SER A 68 16.31 -13.31 11.98
CA SER A 68 16.86 -14.55 12.54
C SER A 68 16.64 -15.74 11.60
N ILE A 69 15.45 -15.86 11.01
CA ILE A 69 15.15 -16.90 10.01
C ILE A 69 16.02 -16.69 8.77
N CYS A 70 16.11 -15.47 8.25
CA CYS A 70 16.99 -15.18 7.12
C CYS A 70 18.45 -15.53 7.42
N SER A 71 18.91 -15.35 8.67
CA SER A 71 20.24 -15.76 9.11
C SER A 71 20.42 -17.27 9.13
N GLU A 72 19.48 -18.00 9.73
CA GLU A 72 19.47 -19.48 9.78
C GLU A 72 19.47 -20.12 8.38
N TYR A 73 18.72 -19.54 7.44
CA TYR A 73 18.52 -20.11 6.09
C TYR A 73 19.39 -19.48 5.01
N ASP A 74 20.32 -18.61 5.37
CA ASP A 74 21.20 -17.86 4.44
C ASP A 74 20.44 -17.12 3.33
N ILE A 75 19.50 -16.28 3.73
CA ILE A 75 18.66 -15.46 2.85
C ILE A 75 19.20 -14.02 2.81
N VAL A 76 19.36 -13.47 1.61
CA VAL A 76 19.58 -12.03 1.39
C VAL A 76 18.26 -11.28 1.45
N ILE A 77 18.22 -10.16 2.17
CA ILE A 77 17.02 -9.34 2.37
C ILE A 77 17.09 -8.13 1.44
N ILE A 78 16.14 -8.01 0.52
CA ILE A 78 15.91 -6.80 -0.27
C ILE A 78 14.79 -6.00 0.43
N GLU A 79 15.18 -4.93 1.12
CA GLU A 79 14.27 -4.00 1.80
C GLU A 79 13.98 -2.82 0.87
N ASP A 80 12.78 -2.76 0.30
CA ASP A 80 12.33 -1.68 -0.57
C ASP A 80 11.45 -0.70 0.23
N ASP A 81 12.01 0.44 0.62
CA ASP A 81 11.42 1.31 1.64
C ASP A 81 11.20 2.76 1.12
N PRO A 82 10.45 2.94 0.02
CA PRO A 82 10.23 4.26 -0.58
C PRO A 82 9.42 5.22 0.31
N TYR A 83 8.75 4.68 1.35
CA TYR A 83 7.86 5.43 2.24
C TYR A 83 8.33 5.44 3.70
N TRP A 84 9.61 5.13 3.98
CA TRP A 84 10.08 4.93 5.35
C TRP A 84 9.80 6.11 6.30
N HIS A 85 9.79 7.34 5.79
CA HIS A 85 9.50 8.57 6.55
C HIS A 85 7.99 8.89 6.67
N LEU A 86 7.11 8.17 5.97
CA LEU A 86 5.66 8.37 5.99
C LEU A 86 5.00 7.42 7.01
N GLN A 87 5.44 7.46 8.26
CA GLN A 87 4.84 6.67 9.37
C GLN A 87 3.84 7.54 10.16
N TYR A 88 2.67 6.99 10.46
CA TYR A 88 1.56 7.74 11.05
C TYR A 88 1.30 7.33 12.50
N PRO A 89 1.93 7.98 13.49
CA PRO A 89 1.75 7.63 14.89
C PRO A 89 0.30 7.83 15.37
N SER A 90 -0.47 8.73 14.75
CA SER A 90 -1.87 8.95 15.12
C SER A 90 -2.83 7.85 14.65
N ALA A 91 -2.45 7.04 13.65
CA ALA A 91 -3.38 6.13 12.98
C ALA A 91 -4.03 5.12 13.94
N VAL A 92 -3.26 4.63 14.91
CA VAL A 92 -3.73 3.62 15.88
C VAL A 92 -4.79 4.19 16.80
N SER A 93 -4.54 5.38 17.38
CA SER A 93 -5.50 6.02 18.28
C SER A 93 -6.73 6.53 17.53
N SER A 94 -6.56 7.07 16.32
CA SER A 94 -7.67 7.53 15.48
C SER A 94 -8.59 6.37 15.04
N GLU A 95 -8.03 5.22 14.65
CA GLU A 95 -8.83 4.03 14.32
C GLU A 95 -9.60 3.52 15.54
N ALA A 96 -8.97 3.51 16.72
CA ALA A 96 -9.63 3.10 17.96
C ALA A 96 -10.81 4.01 18.30
N SER A 97 -10.62 5.34 18.22
CA SER A 97 -11.71 6.31 18.42
C SER A 97 -12.84 6.13 17.40
N ALA A 98 -12.51 6.01 16.11
CA ALA A 98 -13.51 5.88 15.04
C ALA A 98 -14.36 4.59 15.19
N ARG A 99 -13.81 3.55 15.82
CA ARG A 99 -14.49 2.27 16.06
C ARG A 99 -15.02 2.08 17.49
N ASN A 100 -14.91 3.09 18.35
CA ASN A 100 -15.25 2.98 19.77
C ASN A 100 -14.55 1.80 20.47
N LEU A 101 -13.28 1.56 20.12
CA LEU A 101 -12.44 0.54 20.74
C LEU A 101 -11.58 1.13 21.86
N SER A 102 -11.09 0.29 22.76
CA SER A 102 -10.13 0.70 23.78
C SER A 102 -8.86 1.25 23.13
N HIS A 103 -8.38 2.39 23.61
CA HIS A 103 -7.12 2.97 23.15
C HIS A 103 -5.94 2.05 23.54
N PRO A 104 -5.19 1.52 22.56
CA PRO A 104 -4.00 0.75 22.87
C PRO A 104 -2.92 1.66 23.47
N ALA A 105 -2.10 1.08 24.34
CA ALA A 105 -0.97 1.79 24.94
C ALA A 105 -0.02 2.29 23.83
N PRO A 106 0.59 3.48 24.00
CA PRO A 106 1.58 3.96 23.06
C PRO A 106 2.75 2.97 23.00
N VAL A 107 2.99 2.41 21.82
CA VAL A 107 4.12 1.50 21.58
C VAL A 107 5.39 2.36 21.50
N SER A 108 6.36 2.09 22.38
CA SER A 108 7.68 2.73 22.30
C SER A 108 8.39 2.25 21.04
N THR A 109 8.58 3.13 20.07
CA THR A 109 9.41 2.86 18.88
C THR A 109 10.91 2.90 19.19
N LYS A 110 11.29 3.39 20.39
CA LYS A 110 12.69 3.44 20.83
C LYS A 110 13.16 2.08 21.30
N SER A 111 14.06 1.47 20.53
CA SER A 111 15.00 0.47 21.05
C SER A 111 16.00 1.19 21.97
N SER A 112 16.23 0.65 23.18
CA SER A 112 17.25 1.18 24.12
C SER A 112 18.67 1.21 23.55
N ALA A 113 18.91 0.50 22.44
CA ALA A 113 20.20 0.43 21.75
C ALA A 113 20.36 1.43 20.59
N GLN A 114 19.31 2.20 20.24
CA GLN A 114 19.37 3.08 19.07
C GLN A 114 20.11 4.38 19.40
N LYS A 115 21.21 4.65 18.68
CA LYS A 115 21.90 5.94 18.76
C LYS A 115 21.01 7.03 18.16
N SER A 116 20.86 8.14 18.87
CA SER A 116 20.13 9.29 18.35
C SER A 116 20.80 9.84 17.10
N SER A 117 20.00 10.19 16.09
CA SER A 117 20.47 10.88 14.90
C SER A 117 20.67 12.39 15.10
N GLY A 118 20.37 12.91 16.29
CA GLY A 118 20.29 14.36 16.56
C GLY A 118 19.01 15.03 16.05
N PHE A 119 18.07 14.24 15.50
CA PHE A 119 16.81 14.74 14.95
C PHE A 119 15.62 14.00 15.57
N PRO A 120 14.80 14.65 16.41
CA PRO A 120 13.68 14.00 17.09
C PRO A 120 12.70 13.29 16.16
N PHE A 121 12.46 13.85 14.97
CA PHE A 121 11.60 13.23 13.95
C PHE A 121 12.17 11.89 13.49
N LEU A 122 13.45 11.81 13.09
CA LEU A 122 14.06 10.57 12.63
C LEU A 122 14.15 9.53 13.76
N ASP A 123 14.45 9.97 14.98
CA ASP A 123 14.51 9.13 16.17
C ASP A 123 13.13 8.56 16.58
N SER A 124 12.03 9.11 16.05
CA SER A 124 10.68 8.61 16.30
C SER A 124 10.26 7.46 15.37
N LEU A 125 10.94 7.31 14.23
CA LEU A 125 10.58 6.37 13.17
C LEU A 125 11.02 4.93 13.52
N VAL A 126 10.20 3.96 13.13
CA VAL A 126 10.51 2.53 13.28
C VAL A 126 11.80 2.19 12.50
N PRO A 127 12.80 1.55 13.15
CA PRO A 127 14.06 1.19 12.50
C PRO A 127 13.90 0.21 11.33
N SER A 128 14.76 0.38 10.32
CA SER A 128 14.88 -0.51 9.16
C SER A 128 15.57 -1.84 9.49
N TYR A 129 15.49 -2.83 8.61
CA TYR A 129 16.30 -4.05 8.70
C TYR A 129 17.80 -3.74 8.74
N LEU A 130 18.24 -2.72 8.00
CA LEU A 130 19.64 -2.28 8.01
C LEU A 130 20.11 -1.90 9.43
N SER A 131 19.21 -1.41 10.29
CA SER A 131 19.54 -1.02 11.67
C SER A 131 19.84 -2.21 12.59
N ILE A 132 19.47 -3.43 12.18
CA ILE A 132 19.71 -4.67 12.93
C ILE A 132 20.60 -5.65 12.14
N ASP A 133 21.17 -5.22 11.01
CA ASP A 133 21.94 -6.09 10.13
C ASP A 133 23.37 -6.31 10.65
N THR A 134 23.55 -7.41 11.38
CA THR A 134 24.86 -7.84 11.88
C THR A 134 25.67 -8.64 10.85
N ASP A 135 24.97 -9.28 9.91
CA ASP A 135 25.56 -10.23 8.95
C ASP A 135 25.93 -9.57 7.60
N GLY A 136 25.48 -8.34 7.35
CA GLY A 136 25.63 -7.65 6.06
C GLY A 136 24.73 -8.23 4.96
N ARG A 137 23.60 -8.85 5.33
CA ARG A 137 22.67 -9.54 4.41
C ARG A 137 21.56 -8.64 3.87
N VAL A 138 21.46 -7.40 4.37
CA VAL A 138 20.42 -6.46 3.95
C VAL A 138 20.92 -5.60 2.79
N VAL A 139 20.10 -5.55 1.74
CA VAL A 139 20.21 -4.61 0.62
C VAL A 139 19.01 -3.68 0.71
N ARG A 140 19.24 -2.47 1.20
CA ARG A 140 18.21 -1.45 1.34
C ARG A 140 18.12 -0.58 0.10
N LEU A 141 16.91 -0.39 -0.41
CA LEU A 141 16.60 0.47 -1.55
C LEU A 141 15.88 1.73 -1.05
N ASP A 142 16.45 2.89 -1.38
CA ASP A 142 15.88 4.18 -1.05
C ASP A 142 15.70 5.03 -2.33
N THR A 143 14.76 5.99 -2.30
CA THR A 143 14.44 6.81 -3.47
C THR A 143 14.00 8.23 -3.10
N PHE A 144 14.28 9.17 -4.01
CA PHE A 144 13.69 10.51 -3.98
C PHE A 144 12.30 10.59 -4.63
N SER A 145 11.79 9.49 -5.19
CA SER A 145 10.54 9.49 -5.97
C SER A 145 9.31 9.87 -5.17
N LYS A 146 9.33 9.62 -3.85
CA LYS A 146 8.20 9.81 -2.93
C LYS A 146 8.46 10.89 -1.88
N SER A 147 9.66 11.46 -1.87
CA SER A 147 10.08 12.51 -0.96
C SER A 147 10.37 13.84 -1.66
N ILE A 148 10.81 13.81 -2.93
CA ILE A 148 11.01 15.01 -3.76
C ILE A 148 10.06 14.95 -4.97
N ALA A 149 10.36 14.10 -5.95
CA ALA A 149 9.52 13.92 -7.13
C ALA A 149 9.89 12.63 -7.89
N PRO A 150 8.92 11.89 -8.46
CA PRO A 150 9.20 10.68 -9.25
C PRO A 150 9.99 10.97 -10.53
N GLY A 151 9.84 12.19 -11.09
CA GLY A 151 10.55 12.64 -12.28
C GLY A 151 12.07 12.77 -12.09
N CYS A 152 12.57 12.82 -10.84
CA CYS A 152 14.00 12.86 -10.57
C CYS A 152 14.74 11.60 -11.01
N ARG A 153 14.05 10.44 -11.06
CA ARG A 153 14.68 9.14 -11.39
C ARG A 153 15.95 8.87 -10.57
N LEU A 154 15.97 9.32 -9.30
CA LEU A 154 17.13 9.29 -8.42
C LEU A 154 16.80 8.48 -7.14
N GLY A 155 17.75 7.64 -6.75
CA GLY A 155 17.70 6.80 -5.56
C GLY A 155 19.09 6.24 -5.25
N TRP A 156 19.20 5.46 -4.18
CA TRP A 156 20.46 4.85 -3.76
C TRP A 156 20.22 3.47 -3.15
N VAL A 157 21.31 2.70 -3.06
CA VAL A 157 21.32 1.38 -2.44
C VAL A 157 22.29 1.41 -1.27
N THR A 158 21.90 0.87 -0.13
CA THR A 158 22.78 0.65 1.02
C THR A 158 22.90 -0.85 1.28
N ALA A 159 24.12 -1.38 1.16
CA ALA A 159 24.43 -2.80 1.34
C ALA A 159 25.92 -2.98 1.65
N GLN A 160 26.33 -4.20 1.98
CA GLN A 160 27.75 -4.52 2.16
C GLN A 160 28.59 -4.24 0.88
N PRO A 161 29.86 -3.83 1.01
CA PRO A 161 30.69 -3.39 -0.12
C PRO A 161 30.81 -4.40 -1.26
N ASN A 162 30.87 -5.71 -0.94
CA ASN A 162 30.98 -6.77 -1.95
C ASN A 162 29.74 -6.84 -2.86
N LEU A 163 28.54 -6.59 -2.31
CA LEU A 163 27.31 -6.54 -3.11
C LEU A 163 27.25 -5.25 -3.94
N ILE A 164 27.67 -4.12 -3.37
CA ILE A 164 27.73 -2.84 -4.08
C ILE A 164 28.66 -2.91 -5.28
N GLU A 165 29.83 -3.55 -5.17
CA GLU A 165 30.75 -3.75 -6.31
C GLU A 165 30.07 -4.49 -7.46
N ARG A 166 29.37 -5.59 -7.16
CA ARG A 166 28.64 -6.39 -8.17
C ARG A 166 27.52 -5.60 -8.81
N LEU A 167 26.76 -4.83 -8.02
CA LEU A 167 25.72 -3.94 -8.54
C LEU A 167 26.31 -2.86 -9.45
N LEU A 168 27.45 -2.27 -9.08
CA LEU A 168 28.13 -1.25 -9.87
C LEU A 168 28.54 -1.79 -11.25
N ARG A 169 29.11 -3.01 -11.30
CA ARG A 169 29.46 -3.68 -12.57
C ARG A 169 28.23 -3.89 -13.46
N VAL A 170 27.08 -4.27 -12.89
CA VAL A 170 25.82 -4.41 -13.64
C VAL A 170 25.36 -3.05 -14.16
N THR A 171 25.45 -1.99 -13.36
CA THR A 171 25.04 -0.64 -13.80
C THR A 171 25.93 -0.10 -14.91
N GLU A 172 27.25 -0.32 -14.87
CA GLU A 172 28.18 0.11 -15.93
C GLU A 172 27.83 -0.47 -17.30
N GLY A 173 27.32 -1.71 -17.35
CA GLY A 173 26.87 -2.37 -18.57
C GLY A 173 25.40 -2.11 -18.96
N THR A 174 24.64 -1.40 -18.13
CA THR A 174 23.19 -1.20 -18.35
C THR A 174 22.77 0.27 -18.26
N THR A 175 22.47 0.76 -17.06
CA THR A 175 21.90 2.10 -16.82
C THR A 175 22.96 3.19 -16.65
N GLN A 176 24.23 2.81 -16.49
CA GLN A 176 25.34 3.65 -16.10
C GLN A 176 25.04 4.41 -14.79
N ALA A 177 24.73 5.71 -14.88
CA ALA A 177 24.48 6.56 -13.73
C ALA A 177 23.19 7.39 -13.91
N PRO A 178 22.55 7.83 -12.80
CA PRO A 178 21.48 8.82 -12.86
C PRO A 178 21.96 10.14 -13.48
N SER A 179 21.03 10.96 -13.99
CA SER A 179 21.36 12.26 -14.59
C SER A 179 22.20 13.14 -13.66
N GLY A 180 23.39 13.55 -14.11
CA GLY A 180 24.29 14.42 -13.35
C GLY A 180 23.68 15.79 -13.04
N PHE A 181 22.84 16.32 -13.93
CA PHE A 181 22.08 17.56 -13.67
C PHE A 181 21.10 17.40 -12.51
N VAL A 182 20.39 16.27 -12.46
CA VAL A 182 19.45 16.00 -11.35
C VAL A 182 20.22 15.78 -10.05
N GLN A 183 21.34 15.05 -10.09
CA GLN A 183 22.21 14.89 -8.92
C GLN A 183 22.69 16.24 -8.37
N ALA A 184 23.15 17.15 -9.24
CA ALA A 184 23.58 18.48 -8.85
C ALA A 184 22.45 19.30 -8.23
N MET A 185 21.25 19.33 -8.83
CA MET A 185 20.10 20.05 -8.28
C MET A 185 19.66 19.51 -6.91
N VAL A 186 19.56 18.18 -6.76
CA VAL A 186 19.16 17.56 -5.50
C VAL A 186 20.24 17.77 -4.42
N ALA A 187 21.52 17.63 -4.78
CA ALA A 187 22.63 17.91 -3.86
C ALA A 187 22.62 19.38 -3.43
N GLN A 188 22.37 20.32 -4.34
CA GLN A 188 22.27 21.74 -4.01
C GLN A 188 21.12 22.00 -3.02
N VAL A 189 19.93 21.46 -3.30
CA VAL A 189 18.77 21.61 -2.40
C VAL A 189 19.04 21.00 -1.02
N ILE A 190 19.73 19.87 -0.91
CA ILE A 190 19.92 19.19 0.38
C ILE A 190 21.14 19.71 1.15
N MET A 191 22.24 20.03 0.47
CA MET A 191 23.53 20.30 1.11
C MET A 191 23.89 21.79 1.18
N GLU A 192 23.36 22.63 0.29
CA GLU A 192 23.75 24.05 0.26
C GLU A 192 23.17 24.81 1.46
N PRO A 193 23.95 25.70 2.10
CA PRO A 193 23.44 26.56 3.16
C PRO A 193 22.32 27.48 2.70
N GLN A 194 21.35 27.74 3.59
CA GLN A 194 20.44 28.86 3.40
C GLN A 194 21.23 30.18 3.40
N SER A 195 21.19 30.90 2.27
CA SER A 195 21.64 32.28 2.21
C SER A 195 20.68 33.18 3.00
N LYS A 196 21.26 34.11 3.77
CA LYS A 196 20.50 35.16 4.46
C LYS A 196 20.16 36.34 3.55
N ASP A 197 20.72 36.39 2.34
CA ASP A 197 20.47 37.43 1.36
C ASP A 197 19.33 36.98 0.42
N PRO A 198 18.16 37.66 0.42
CA PRO A 198 17.05 37.35 -0.49
C PRO A 198 17.41 37.50 -1.98
N LYS A 199 18.53 38.19 -2.29
CA LYS A 199 18.98 38.43 -3.67
C LYS A 199 19.89 37.34 -4.23
N SER A 200 20.34 36.38 -3.41
CA SER A 200 21.37 35.41 -3.82
C SER A 200 20.83 34.17 -4.56
N GLY A 201 19.62 34.22 -5.11
CA GLY A 201 19.00 33.07 -5.78
C GLY A 201 18.46 31.99 -4.81
N PRO A 202 18.01 30.85 -5.34
CA PRO A 202 17.45 29.76 -4.53
C PRO A 202 18.50 29.21 -3.56
N SER A 203 18.13 29.07 -2.29
CA SER A 203 19.02 28.59 -1.24
C SER A 203 18.69 27.16 -0.82
N GLY A 204 19.72 26.37 -0.50
CA GLY A 204 19.55 24.98 -0.07
C GLY A 204 19.00 24.86 1.35
N TRP A 205 18.64 23.66 1.75
CA TRP A 205 17.93 23.36 3.00
C TRP A 205 18.86 22.97 4.15
N LYS A 206 20.09 22.52 3.85
CA LYS A 206 20.90 21.69 4.76
C LYS A 206 20.14 20.43 5.23
N VAL A 207 20.84 19.59 6.00
CA VAL A 207 20.27 18.34 6.53
C VAL A 207 19.08 18.61 7.47
N ASP A 208 19.15 19.65 8.29
CA ASP A 208 18.06 20.03 9.21
C ASP A 208 16.80 20.49 8.47
N GLY A 209 16.95 21.28 7.39
CA GLY A 209 15.82 21.66 6.54
C GLY A 209 15.24 20.47 5.78
N TRP A 210 16.07 19.53 5.31
CA TRP A 210 15.61 18.28 4.71
C TRP A 210 14.79 17.43 5.68
N VAL A 211 15.26 17.27 6.93
CA VAL A 211 14.53 16.55 7.98
C VAL A 211 13.18 17.24 8.27
N ARG A 212 13.17 18.57 8.35
CA ARG A 212 11.93 19.34 8.54
C ARG A 212 10.97 19.19 7.36
N TRP A 213 11.49 19.13 6.14
CA TRP A 213 10.70 18.84 4.94
C TRP A 213 10.04 17.46 5.03
N LEU A 214 10.80 16.42 5.40
CA LEU A 214 10.26 15.07 5.58
C LEU A 214 9.18 15.01 6.67
N GLU A 215 9.38 15.73 7.78
CA GLU A 215 8.39 15.83 8.86
C GLU A 215 7.10 16.51 8.37
N GLY A 216 7.22 17.62 7.65
CA GLY A 216 6.08 18.32 7.05
C GLY A 216 5.35 17.47 6.00
N LEU A 217 6.10 16.74 5.18
CA LEU A 217 5.58 15.80 4.20
C LEU A 217 4.77 14.68 4.89
N ARG A 218 5.34 14.05 5.93
CA ARG A 218 4.64 13.07 6.76
C ARG A 218 3.35 13.65 7.33
N GLY A 219 3.38 14.89 7.84
CA GLY A 219 2.19 15.59 8.35
C GLY A 219 1.07 15.79 7.32
N SER A 220 1.40 16.15 6.07
CA SER A 220 0.38 16.27 5.00
C SER A 220 -0.23 14.91 4.65
N TYR A 221 0.60 13.89 4.50
CA TYR A 221 0.15 12.53 4.22
C TYR A 221 -0.68 11.92 5.36
N GLU A 222 -0.33 12.21 6.61
CA GLU A 222 -1.08 11.78 7.79
C GLU A 222 -2.48 12.40 7.82
N ARG A 223 -2.62 13.70 7.50
CA ARG A 223 -3.94 14.35 7.37
C ARG A 223 -4.79 13.74 6.26
N ARG A 224 -4.20 13.50 5.08
CA ARG A 224 -4.89 12.85 3.95
C ARG A 224 -5.40 11.46 4.33
N MET A 225 -4.55 10.66 4.98
CA MET A 225 -4.90 9.35 5.50
C MET A 225 -6.06 9.43 6.49
N GLN A 226 -6.00 10.34 7.46
CA GLN A 226 -7.07 10.54 8.46
C GLN A 226 -8.39 10.91 7.79
N ILE A 227 -8.40 11.90 6.90
CA ILE A 227 -9.61 12.35 6.20
C ILE A 227 -10.25 11.18 5.43
N MET A 228 -9.46 10.49 4.60
CA MET A 228 -9.98 9.36 3.81
C MET A 228 -10.48 8.23 4.70
N SER A 229 -9.72 7.86 5.73
CA SER A 229 -10.08 6.76 6.63
C SER A 229 -11.35 7.06 7.41
N THR A 230 -11.53 8.29 7.92
CA THR A 230 -12.76 8.71 8.60
C THR A 230 -13.98 8.59 7.68
N VAL A 231 -13.89 9.14 6.46
CA VAL A 231 -15.02 9.09 5.50
C VAL A 231 -15.35 7.66 5.10
N LEU A 232 -14.32 6.82 4.89
CA LEU A 232 -14.54 5.41 4.58
C LEU A 232 -15.13 4.65 5.76
N GLU A 233 -14.75 4.97 7.00
CA GLU A 233 -15.28 4.35 8.22
C GLU A 233 -16.77 4.64 8.38
N GLU A 234 -17.19 5.90 8.16
CA GLU A 234 -18.59 6.33 8.16
C GLU A 234 -19.42 5.61 7.07
N GLY A 235 -18.83 5.38 5.90
CA GLY A 235 -19.46 4.71 4.76
C GLY A 235 -19.44 3.18 4.77
N ARG A 236 -18.93 2.52 5.82
CA ARG A 236 -18.74 1.05 5.85
C ARG A 236 -20.02 0.23 5.72
N PHE A 237 -21.14 0.81 6.12
CA PHE A 237 -22.40 0.09 6.25
C PHE A 237 -23.48 0.74 5.41
N THR A 238 -24.38 -0.09 4.90
CA THR A 238 -25.61 0.35 4.25
C THR A 238 -26.82 -0.23 4.97
N ILE A 239 -27.97 0.44 4.82
CA ILE A 239 -29.26 0.01 5.36
C ILE A 239 -30.04 -0.70 4.24
N GLN A 240 -30.31 -1.98 4.43
CA GLN A 240 -31.22 -2.73 3.56
C GLN A 240 -32.63 -2.67 4.15
N GLN A 241 -33.54 -1.95 3.48
CA GLN A 241 -34.97 -2.01 3.78
C GLN A 241 -35.58 -3.21 3.03
N ASN A 242 -36.20 -4.13 3.77
CA ASN A 242 -37.05 -5.14 3.15
C ASN A 242 -38.33 -4.45 2.65
N LEU A 243 -38.53 -4.39 1.33
CA LEU A 243 -39.76 -3.88 0.69
C LEU A 243 -40.98 -4.82 0.84
N THR A 244 -40.93 -5.78 1.77
CA THR A 244 -42.01 -6.74 2.04
C THR A 244 -42.43 -6.62 3.50
N VAL A 245 -43.10 -5.51 3.82
CA VAL A 245 -43.84 -5.37 5.07
C VAL A 245 -45.24 -4.93 4.67
N ASN A 246 -46.25 -5.77 4.97
CA ASN A 246 -47.66 -5.41 4.82
C ASN A 246 -47.95 -4.16 5.67
N GLU A 247 -48.92 -3.34 5.25
CA GLU A 247 -49.27 -2.06 5.90
C GLU A 247 -49.67 -2.20 7.39
N GLU A 248 -49.88 -3.41 7.90
CA GLU A 248 -50.21 -3.68 9.30
C GLU A 248 -48.99 -3.94 10.22
N ASP A 249 -47.77 -4.17 9.69
CA ASP A 249 -46.57 -4.54 10.47
C ASP A 249 -45.51 -3.42 10.59
N VAL A 250 -45.90 -2.16 10.34
CA VAL A 250 -44.98 -1.00 10.24
C VAL A 250 -44.24 -0.69 11.56
N GLU A 251 -44.72 -1.18 12.71
CA GLU A 251 -44.10 -0.92 14.01
C GLU A 251 -42.75 -1.63 14.24
N TRP A 252 -42.40 -2.68 13.49
CA TRP A 252 -41.18 -3.47 13.73
C TRP A 252 -40.38 -3.83 12.46
N ALA A 253 -40.22 -2.88 11.54
CA ALA A 253 -39.33 -3.07 10.40
C ALA A 253 -37.88 -3.31 10.88
N VAL A 254 -37.41 -4.57 10.82
CA VAL A 254 -36.03 -4.93 11.17
C VAL A 254 -35.09 -4.31 10.12
N VAL A 255 -34.46 -3.19 10.48
CA VAL A 255 -33.44 -2.54 9.65
C VAL A 255 -32.19 -3.41 9.63
N LYS A 256 -31.96 -4.13 8.53
CA LYS A 256 -30.76 -4.94 8.38
C LYS A 256 -29.59 -4.06 7.92
N LYS A 257 -28.65 -3.83 8.84
CA LYS A 257 -27.38 -3.15 8.54
C LYS A 257 -26.42 -4.14 7.87
N ALA A 258 -26.03 -3.88 6.64
CA ALA A 258 -25.08 -4.69 5.88
C ALA A 258 -23.71 -4.01 5.84
N GLU A 259 -22.67 -4.69 6.31
CA GLU A 259 -21.28 -4.22 6.15
C GLU A 259 -20.84 -4.46 4.70
N MET A 260 -20.51 -3.39 3.98
CA MET A 260 -20.12 -3.46 2.57
C MET A 260 -18.63 -3.73 2.40
N TYR A 261 -17.82 -3.20 3.30
CA TYR A 261 -16.37 -3.37 3.29
C TYR A 261 -15.76 -3.12 4.67
N ASN A 262 -14.52 -3.59 4.82
CA ASN A 262 -13.68 -3.38 5.98
C ASN A 262 -12.24 -3.06 5.53
N PHE A 263 -11.47 -2.38 6.37
CA PHE A 263 -10.06 -2.04 6.11
C PHE A 263 -9.33 -1.79 7.42
N SER A 264 -8.01 -1.83 7.40
CA SER A 264 -7.18 -1.31 8.50
C SER A 264 -6.72 0.09 8.16
N TRP A 265 -6.73 0.98 9.15
CA TRP A 265 -6.21 2.33 8.94
C TRP A 265 -4.72 2.26 8.58
N PRO A 266 -4.28 2.90 7.48
CA PRO A 266 -2.90 2.86 7.05
C PRO A 266 -1.95 3.27 8.16
N ARG A 267 -0.91 2.47 8.40
CA ARG A 267 0.10 2.77 9.42
C ARG A 267 1.25 3.61 8.86
N GLY A 268 1.44 3.54 7.55
CA GLY A 268 2.30 4.43 6.80
C GLY A 268 2.08 4.31 5.30
N GLY A 269 2.92 4.99 4.51
CA GLY A 269 2.86 4.90 3.06
C GLY A 269 1.94 5.93 2.42
N MET A 270 1.14 5.49 1.45
CA MET A 270 0.18 6.35 0.75
C MET A 270 -1.03 5.59 0.21
N PHE A 271 -1.23 4.38 0.71
CA PHE A 271 -2.22 3.44 0.24
C PHE A 271 -3.14 3.02 1.37
N LEU A 272 -4.37 2.67 1.03
CA LEU A 272 -5.35 2.04 1.88
C LEU A 272 -5.79 0.74 1.22
N TRP A 273 -5.80 -0.33 2.00
CA TRP A 273 -6.16 -1.67 1.54
C TRP A 273 -7.55 -2.05 2.05
N LEU A 274 -8.52 -2.01 1.14
CA LEU A 274 -9.93 -2.20 1.43
C LEU A 274 -10.35 -3.61 1.01
N GLN A 275 -11.08 -4.30 1.89
CA GLN A 275 -11.68 -5.61 1.64
C GLN A 275 -13.18 -5.47 1.53
N TYR A 276 -13.75 -5.77 0.37
CA TYR A 276 -15.18 -5.81 0.15
C TYR A 276 -15.80 -7.08 0.75
N ASN A 277 -16.98 -6.93 1.34
CA ASN A 277 -17.78 -8.02 1.89
C ASN A 277 -18.89 -8.40 0.91
N PHE A 278 -18.53 -8.97 -0.25
CA PHE A 278 -19.52 -9.36 -1.27
C PHE A 278 -20.56 -10.38 -0.78
N ALA A 279 -20.30 -11.10 0.32
CA ALA A 279 -21.29 -11.99 0.92
C ALA A 279 -22.53 -11.22 1.45
N SER A 280 -22.37 -9.94 1.84
CA SER A 280 -23.48 -9.09 2.29
C SER A 280 -24.27 -8.44 1.16
N HIS A 281 -23.80 -8.53 -0.08
CA HIS A 281 -24.47 -7.97 -1.25
C HIS A 281 -25.80 -8.71 -1.52
N PRO A 282 -26.92 -8.04 -1.87
CA PRO A 282 -28.21 -8.69 -2.11
C PRO A 282 -28.17 -9.82 -3.16
N LEU A 283 -27.34 -9.64 -4.19
CA LEU A 283 -27.15 -10.61 -5.28
C LEU A 283 -26.08 -11.70 -4.99
N SER A 284 -25.56 -11.81 -3.77
CA SER A 284 -24.45 -12.74 -3.45
C SER A 284 -24.77 -14.22 -3.66
N ARG A 285 -26.06 -14.59 -3.64
CA ARG A 285 -26.55 -15.95 -3.92
C ARG A 285 -26.74 -16.25 -5.41
N GLU A 286 -26.87 -15.21 -6.23
CA GLU A 286 -27.19 -15.32 -7.66
C GLU A 286 -26.00 -15.00 -8.57
N VAL A 287 -25.03 -14.22 -8.07
CA VAL A 287 -23.86 -13.75 -8.82
C VAL A 287 -22.60 -14.07 -8.03
N GLU A 288 -21.66 -14.73 -8.70
CA GLU A 288 -20.36 -15.05 -8.10
C GLU A 288 -19.58 -13.80 -7.68
N GLY A 289 -18.87 -13.89 -6.56
CA GLY A 289 -18.11 -12.79 -5.98
C GLY A 289 -17.12 -12.10 -6.94
N PRO A 290 -16.26 -12.83 -7.68
CA PRO A 290 -15.35 -12.22 -8.65
C PRO A 290 -16.06 -11.40 -9.73
N ARG A 291 -17.25 -11.86 -10.15
CA ARG A 291 -18.08 -11.15 -11.13
C ARG A 291 -18.68 -9.88 -10.52
N LEU A 292 -19.15 -9.93 -9.26
CA LEU A 292 -19.58 -8.74 -8.51
C LEU A 292 -18.43 -7.73 -8.33
N ALA A 293 -17.22 -8.19 -8.03
CA ALA A 293 -16.05 -7.32 -7.86
C ALA A 293 -15.69 -6.58 -9.15
N LYS A 294 -15.68 -7.29 -10.28
CA LYS A 294 -15.45 -6.68 -11.60
C LYS A 294 -16.55 -5.68 -11.95
N ALA A 295 -17.81 -6.01 -11.68
CA ALA A 295 -18.93 -5.10 -11.92
C ALA A 295 -18.86 -3.85 -11.04
N LEU A 296 -18.53 -3.98 -9.74
CA LEU A 296 -18.31 -2.86 -8.84
C LEU A 296 -17.22 -1.94 -9.35
N TRP A 297 -16.10 -2.49 -9.81
CA TRP A 297 -15.00 -1.71 -10.36
C TRP A 297 -15.45 -0.83 -11.54
N PHE A 298 -16.18 -1.38 -12.51
CA PHE A 298 -16.77 -0.60 -13.62
C PHE A 298 -17.91 0.32 -13.19
N TRP A 299 -18.62 0.01 -12.11
CA TRP A 299 -19.66 0.85 -11.58
C TRP A 299 -19.10 2.16 -11.02
N LEU A 300 -18.00 2.05 -10.26
CA LEU A 300 -17.32 3.19 -9.64
C LEU A 300 -16.74 4.18 -10.67
N THR A 301 -16.40 3.73 -11.88
CA THR A 301 -15.89 4.61 -12.94
C THR A 301 -16.97 5.44 -13.63
N ARG A 302 -18.26 5.22 -13.35
CA ARG A 302 -19.37 5.95 -13.98
C ARG A 302 -19.70 7.23 -13.22
N LYS A 303 -20.35 8.17 -13.91
CA LYS A 303 -21.02 9.31 -13.25
C LYS A 303 -22.13 8.78 -12.33
N PRO A 304 -22.32 9.36 -11.12
CA PRO A 304 -21.61 10.53 -10.58
C PRO A 304 -20.34 10.20 -9.77
N TYR A 305 -19.92 8.94 -9.68
CA TYR A 305 -18.86 8.50 -8.75
C TYR A 305 -17.45 8.83 -9.24
N LEU A 306 -17.14 8.48 -10.50
CA LEU A 306 -15.86 8.73 -11.17
C LEU A 306 -14.64 8.39 -10.28
N ALA A 307 -14.69 7.23 -9.64
CA ALA A 307 -13.66 6.74 -8.72
C ALA A 307 -12.91 5.56 -9.34
N LEU A 308 -11.61 5.73 -9.54
CA LEU A 308 -10.71 4.68 -10.01
C LEU A 308 -9.91 4.12 -8.83
N VAL A 309 -9.94 2.80 -8.67
CA VAL A 309 -9.16 2.05 -7.68
C VAL A 309 -8.40 0.93 -8.36
N SER A 310 -7.31 0.46 -7.75
CA SER A 310 -6.56 -0.69 -8.27
C SER A 310 -7.14 -1.98 -7.68
N PRO A 311 -7.69 -2.90 -8.49
CA PRO A 311 -8.17 -4.20 -8.02
C PRO A 311 -7.07 -5.02 -7.35
N GLY A 312 -7.40 -5.73 -6.28
CA GLY A 312 -6.42 -6.46 -5.48
C GLY A 312 -5.70 -7.58 -6.22
N GLN A 313 -6.35 -8.17 -7.23
CA GLN A 313 -5.78 -9.19 -8.12
C GLN A 313 -4.50 -8.72 -8.83
N GLN A 314 -4.34 -7.41 -9.06
CA GLN A 314 -3.12 -6.83 -9.66
C GLN A 314 -1.88 -6.99 -8.78
N PHE A 315 -2.05 -7.29 -7.49
CA PHE A 315 -0.98 -7.38 -6.51
C PHE A 315 -0.74 -8.82 -6.03
N GLU A 316 -1.39 -9.81 -6.64
CA GLU A 316 -1.10 -11.21 -6.35
C GLU A 316 0.30 -11.56 -6.85
N ALA A 317 1.10 -12.19 -5.99
CA ALA A 317 2.51 -12.47 -6.30
C ALA A 317 2.68 -13.52 -7.42
N VAL A 318 1.69 -14.39 -7.60
CA VAL A 318 1.70 -15.46 -8.62
C VAL A 318 0.30 -15.60 -9.21
N ASP A 319 0.19 -15.35 -10.51
CA ASP A 319 -1.06 -15.48 -11.27
C ASP A 319 -1.66 -16.89 -11.13
N GLY A 320 -2.97 -16.96 -10.90
CA GLY A 320 -3.73 -18.22 -10.92
C GLY A 320 -3.42 -19.18 -9.76
N SER A 321 -2.80 -18.70 -8.69
CA SER A 321 -2.61 -19.51 -7.49
C SER A 321 -3.96 -19.78 -6.80
N VAL A 322 -4.27 -21.07 -6.63
CA VAL A 322 -5.55 -21.55 -6.09
C VAL A 322 -5.74 -21.04 -4.66
N GLY A 323 -6.83 -20.33 -4.40
CA GLY A 323 -7.19 -19.84 -3.06
C GLY A 323 -6.82 -18.39 -2.76
N LEU A 324 -6.37 -17.60 -3.73
CA LEU A 324 -6.22 -16.16 -3.55
C LEU A 324 -7.56 -15.43 -3.72
N ASP A 325 -7.98 -14.76 -2.66
CA ASP A 325 -9.18 -13.92 -2.62
C ASP A 325 -8.88 -12.46 -3.04
N GLY A 326 -7.85 -12.21 -3.87
CA GLY A 326 -7.43 -10.84 -4.24
C GLY A 326 -8.53 -10.02 -4.93
N TRP A 327 -9.49 -10.69 -5.57
CA TRP A 327 -10.70 -10.06 -6.14
C TRP A 327 -11.57 -9.35 -5.10
N ARG A 328 -11.44 -9.71 -3.81
CA ARG A 328 -12.15 -9.05 -2.71
C ARG A 328 -11.51 -7.73 -2.30
N TYR A 329 -10.31 -7.45 -2.77
CA TYR A 329 -9.54 -6.31 -2.28
C TYR A 329 -9.44 -5.20 -3.32
N ALA A 330 -9.21 -3.98 -2.85
CA ALA A 330 -8.80 -2.85 -3.66
C ALA A 330 -7.77 -1.99 -2.92
N ARG A 331 -6.79 -1.50 -3.67
CA ARG A 331 -5.85 -0.47 -3.21
C ARG A 331 -6.39 0.90 -3.59
N ILE A 332 -6.55 1.77 -2.60
CA ILE A 332 -6.93 3.18 -2.77
C ILE A 332 -5.71 4.04 -2.45
N CYS A 333 -5.42 5.04 -3.28
CA CYS A 333 -4.28 5.93 -3.10
C CYS A 333 -4.76 7.33 -2.68
N PHE A 334 -4.27 7.85 -1.56
CA PHE A 334 -4.57 9.21 -1.08
C PHE A 334 -3.49 10.25 -1.43
N ALA A 335 -2.47 9.85 -2.21
CA ALA A 335 -1.46 10.77 -2.76
C ALA A 335 -1.90 11.46 -4.05
N ALA A 336 -2.72 10.79 -4.87
CA ALA A 336 -3.02 11.20 -6.24
C ALA A 336 -4.05 12.35 -6.34
N VAL A 337 -4.70 12.70 -5.24
CA VAL A 337 -5.75 13.71 -5.14
C VAL A 337 -5.19 14.94 -4.42
N LYS A 338 -5.73 16.14 -4.63
CA LYS A 338 -5.34 17.30 -3.81
C LYS A 338 -5.86 17.13 -2.38
N GLU A 339 -5.20 17.74 -1.39
CA GLU A 339 -5.54 17.51 0.02
C GLU A 339 -6.98 17.94 0.34
N GLU A 340 -7.39 19.09 -0.21
CA GLU A 340 -8.74 19.65 -0.10
C GLU A 340 -9.84 18.80 -0.75
N ASP A 341 -9.48 17.97 -1.73
CA ASP A 341 -10.43 17.14 -2.48
C ASP A 341 -10.59 15.74 -1.88
N VAL A 342 -9.70 15.32 -0.95
CA VAL A 342 -9.69 13.95 -0.40
C VAL A 342 -11.05 13.59 0.22
N GLN A 343 -11.64 14.49 1.00
CA GLN A 343 -12.93 14.25 1.65
C GLN A 343 -14.04 14.03 0.62
N ALA A 344 -14.14 14.93 -0.37
CA ALA A 344 -15.18 14.88 -1.39
C ALA A 344 -15.04 13.63 -2.28
N VAL A 345 -13.82 13.29 -2.69
CA VAL A 345 -13.55 12.07 -3.50
C VAL A 345 -13.88 10.81 -2.69
N SER A 346 -13.47 10.75 -1.43
CA SER A 346 -13.75 9.60 -0.56
C SER A 346 -15.26 9.42 -0.37
N ALA A 347 -16.01 10.51 -0.17
CA ALA A 347 -17.46 10.47 -0.01
C ALA A 347 -18.19 10.06 -1.31
N ARG A 348 -17.67 10.44 -2.49
CA ARG A 348 -18.20 9.93 -3.77
C ARG A 348 -17.95 8.43 -3.92
N TYR A 349 -16.77 7.96 -3.52
CA TYR A 349 -16.44 6.54 -3.55
C TYR A 349 -17.37 5.73 -2.62
N THR A 350 -17.57 6.15 -1.36
CA THR A 350 -18.46 5.43 -0.43
C THR A 350 -19.90 5.37 -0.95
N LYS A 351 -20.43 6.48 -1.48
CA LYS A 351 -21.74 6.51 -2.14
C LYS A 351 -21.82 5.59 -3.36
N GLY A 352 -20.72 5.48 -4.11
CA GLY A 352 -20.61 4.56 -5.24
C GLY A 352 -20.72 3.11 -4.81
N VAL A 353 -19.99 2.73 -3.76
CA VAL A 353 -20.08 1.37 -3.18
C VAL A 353 -21.48 1.12 -2.61
N GLU A 354 -22.04 2.07 -1.88
CA GLU A 354 -23.40 1.98 -1.33
C GLU A 354 -24.47 1.77 -2.41
N SER A 355 -24.44 2.60 -3.46
CA SER A 355 -25.37 2.47 -4.57
C SER A 355 -25.27 1.12 -5.28
N PHE A 356 -24.07 0.54 -5.36
CA PHE A 356 -23.88 -0.80 -5.91
C PHE A 356 -24.54 -1.85 -5.04
N TRP A 357 -24.42 -1.73 -3.70
CA TRP A 357 -25.08 -2.62 -2.74
C TRP A 357 -26.62 -2.53 -2.74
N HIS A 358 -27.19 -1.47 -3.31
CA HIS A 358 -28.63 -1.35 -3.53
C HIS A 358 -29.13 -2.04 -4.81
N LEU A 359 -28.23 -2.62 -5.63
CA LEU A 359 -28.64 -3.37 -6.82
C LEU A 359 -29.21 -4.74 -6.42
N THR A 360 -30.49 -4.94 -6.70
CA THR A 360 -31.25 -6.15 -6.35
C THR A 360 -31.59 -7.03 -7.54
N ASN A 361 -31.15 -6.67 -8.75
CA ASN A 361 -31.48 -7.41 -9.99
C ASN A 361 -30.23 -7.77 -10.78
N VAL A 362 -30.09 -9.05 -11.16
CA VAL A 362 -29.00 -9.56 -12.00
C VAL A 362 -28.90 -8.86 -13.36
N LYS A 363 -30.02 -8.35 -13.90
CA LYS A 363 -30.02 -7.54 -15.14
C LYS A 363 -29.17 -6.28 -15.01
N SER A 364 -29.11 -5.68 -13.82
CA SER A 364 -28.26 -4.50 -13.57
C SER A 364 -26.79 -4.85 -13.72
N ILE A 365 -26.34 -6.00 -13.21
CA ILE A 365 -24.96 -6.49 -13.37
C ILE A 365 -24.65 -6.74 -14.85
N LYS A 366 -25.55 -7.39 -15.59
CA LYS A 366 -25.38 -7.60 -17.04
C LYS A 366 -25.29 -6.28 -17.81
N GLY A 367 -26.11 -5.29 -17.46
CA GLY A 367 -26.04 -3.95 -18.04
C GLY A 367 -24.72 -3.25 -17.74
N ILE A 368 -24.14 -3.48 -16.56
CA ILE A 368 -22.83 -2.96 -16.21
C ILE A 368 -21.74 -3.54 -17.12
N GLU A 369 -21.74 -4.87 -17.27
CA GLU A 369 -20.80 -5.60 -18.12
C GLU A 369 -20.92 -5.21 -19.59
N ALA A 370 -22.14 -5.07 -20.11
CA ALA A 370 -22.40 -4.69 -21.49
C ALA A 370 -21.86 -3.29 -21.81
N TRP A 371 -22.05 -2.33 -20.91
CA TRP A 371 -21.46 -0.99 -21.04
C TRP A 371 -19.94 -1.04 -20.98
N ALA A 372 -19.35 -1.81 -20.06
CA ALA A 372 -17.90 -1.91 -19.98
C ALA A 372 -17.29 -2.47 -21.28
N ALA A 373 -17.98 -3.44 -21.90
CA ALA A 373 -17.59 -4.00 -23.19
C ALA A 373 -17.81 -3.04 -24.37
N SER A 374 -18.74 -2.07 -24.30
CA SER A 374 -18.85 -1.04 -25.34
C SER A 374 -17.72 -0.03 -25.24
N GLU A 375 -17.40 0.45 -24.04
CA GLU A 375 -16.30 1.41 -23.82
C GLU A 375 -14.93 0.81 -24.21
N GLN A 376 -14.69 -0.47 -23.92
CA GLN A 376 -13.46 -1.14 -24.35
C GLN A 376 -13.32 -1.21 -25.88
N ARG A 377 -14.41 -1.45 -26.60
CA ARG A 377 -14.40 -1.47 -28.08
C ARG A 377 -14.11 -0.09 -28.66
N GLU A 378 -14.73 0.96 -28.12
CA GLU A 378 -14.46 2.34 -28.54
C GLU A 378 -12.99 2.75 -28.30
N MET A 379 -12.36 2.24 -27.23
CA MET A 379 -10.92 2.45 -26.97
C MET A 379 -10.00 1.60 -27.85
N GLU A 380 -10.40 0.40 -28.25
CA GLU A 380 -9.61 -0.43 -29.18
C GLU A 380 -9.54 0.21 -30.58
N ASP A 381 -10.61 0.90 -31.01
CA ASP A 381 -10.65 1.68 -32.25
C ASP A 381 -9.80 2.96 -32.19
N VAL A 382 -9.45 3.44 -30.98
CA VAL A 382 -8.59 4.61 -30.74
C VAL A 382 -7.31 4.15 -30.05
N ALA A 383 -6.42 3.52 -30.81
CA ALA A 383 -5.02 3.19 -30.46
C ALA A 383 -4.80 2.77 -28.98
N ASN A 384 -4.78 1.47 -28.74
CA ASN A 384 -4.47 0.80 -27.47
C ASN A 384 -3.29 1.44 -26.68
N LEU A 385 -3.61 2.39 -25.80
CA LEU A 385 -2.70 2.97 -24.80
C LEU A 385 -2.79 2.17 -23.49
N GLY A 386 -2.52 0.87 -23.54
CA GLY A 386 -1.98 0.12 -22.40
C GLY A 386 -2.91 -0.10 -21.20
N VAL A 387 -4.18 -0.48 -21.42
CA VAL A 387 -5.13 -0.83 -20.33
C VAL A 387 -5.01 -2.30 -19.88
N GLY A 388 -3.96 -3.00 -20.29
CA GLY A 388 -3.57 -4.29 -19.74
C GLY A 388 -3.04 -4.13 -18.32
N TRP A 389 -3.94 -3.85 -17.35
CA TRP A 389 -3.73 -4.04 -15.91
C TRP A 389 -2.34 -3.61 -15.39
N ALA A 390 -1.86 -2.43 -15.78
CA ALA A 390 -0.59 -1.90 -15.30
C ALA A 390 -0.62 -0.38 -15.19
N CYS A 391 -0.57 0.11 -13.96
CA CYS A 391 0.04 1.38 -13.58
C CYS A 391 0.69 1.21 -12.20
#